data_AF-A0A8T4MPH8-F1
#
_entry.id   AF-A0A8T4MPH8-F1
#
_cell.length_a   1.000
_cell.length_b   1.000
_cell.length_c   1.000
_cell.angle_alpha   90.00
_cell.angle_beta   90.00
_cell.angle_gamma   90.00
#
_symmetry.space_group_name_H-M   'P 1'
#
loop_
_entity.id
_entity.type
_entity.pdbx_description
1 polymer ?
#
loop_
_entity_poly.entity_id
_entity_poly.type
_entity_poly.pdbx_seq_one_letter_code
_entity_poly.pdbx_strand_id
1 'polypeptide(L)'
;MIAQREEFDEDEDDNQKSELTLDKLTISLSISLMLISVLFLYILSLKTGSSFGFKEIAFGIVSGIVMTLFLIWAKFLMSGNKYLGAIIGFVGTISTTYALTRKYHGPYTTIFMSIGALLALAYIIIQYTKYPSNNKSN
;
A
#
# COMPACT_ATOMS: atom_id res chain seq x y z
N MET A 1 1.79 44.82 -24.90
CA MET A 1 1.61 43.45 -25.43
C MET A 1 2.42 42.44 -24.60
N ILE A 2 2.27 42.47 -23.27
CA ILE A 2 3.03 41.64 -22.30
C ILE A 2 2.10 40.99 -21.25
N ALA A 3 0.85 41.46 -21.12
CA ALA A 3 -0.07 41.08 -20.04
C ALA A 3 -0.89 39.79 -20.27
N GLN A 4 -0.57 38.96 -21.28
CA GLN A 4 -1.30 37.71 -21.54
C GLN A 4 -0.44 36.45 -21.38
N ARG A 5 0.77 36.56 -20.81
CA ARG A 5 1.71 35.44 -20.69
C ARG A 5 1.91 34.95 -19.25
N GLU A 6 1.29 35.57 -18.26
CA GLU A 6 1.46 35.20 -16.84
C GLU A 6 0.27 34.41 -16.28
N GLU A 7 -0.84 34.30 -17.01
CA GLU A 7 -2.06 33.63 -16.52
C GLU A 7 -2.12 32.13 -16.85
N PHE A 8 -1.04 31.54 -17.38
CA PHE A 8 -1.03 30.14 -17.86
C PHE A 8 -0.22 29.17 -17.01
N ASP A 9 0.47 29.65 -15.96
CA ASP A 9 1.40 28.82 -15.18
C ASP A 9 0.99 28.62 -13.70
N GLU A 10 -0.07 29.25 -13.19
CA GLU A 10 -0.43 29.15 -11.76
C GLU A 10 -1.41 28.01 -11.42
N ASP A 11 -2.09 27.40 -12.40
CA ASP A 11 -3.08 26.35 -12.14
C ASP A 11 -2.50 24.91 -12.07
N GLU A 12 -1.23 24.71 -12.47
CA GLU A 12 -0.61 23.37 -12.46
C GLU A 12 0.03 22.98 -11.11
N ASP A 13 0.44 23.93 -10.26
CA ASP A 13 1.15 23.62 -9.00
C ASP A 13 0.22 23.25 -7.83
N ASP A 14 -1.03 23.70 -7.84
CA ASP A 14 -1.99 23.41 -6.75
C ASP A 14 -2.66 22.02 -6.88
N ASN A 15 -2.64 21.41 -8.07
CA ASN A 15 -3.22 20.08 -8.28
C ASN A 15 -2.29 18.94 -7.82
N GLN A 16 -0.98 19.20 -7.70
CA GLN A 16 0.01 18.19 -7.31
C GLN A 16 0.21 18.09 -5.79
N LYS A 17 -0.01 19.18 -5.03
CA LYS A 17 0.15 19.21 -3.55
C LYS A 17 -0.91 18.43 -2.77
N SER A 18 -2.06 18.12 -3.40
CA SER A 18 -3.19 17.42 -2.76
C SER A 18 -2.95 15.90 -2.55
N GLU A 19 -2.07 15.27 -3.32
CA GLU A 19 -2.05 13.80 -3.42
C GLU A 19 -1.29 13.04 -2.34
N LEU A 20 -0.36 13.71 -1.65
CA LEU A 20 0.42 13.14 -0.54
C LEU A 20 -0.26 13.30 0.83
N THR A 21 -1.56 13.63 0.83
CA THR A 21 -2.36 13.64 2.05
C THR A 21 -2.70 12.20 2.48
N LEU A 22 -2.51 11.91 3.76
CA LEU A 22 -2.91 10.64 4.36
C LEU A 22 -4.43 10.56 4.44
N ASP A 23 -5.04 9.98 3.40
CA ASP A 23 -6.48 9.70 3.39
C ASP A 23 -6.88 8.81 4.57
N LYS A 24 -8.11 9.00 5.08
CA LYS A 24 -8.72 8.13 6.10
C LYS A 24 -8.65 6.65 5.71
N LEU A 25 -8.78 6.35 4.42
CA LEU A 25 -8.64 4.99 3.88
C LEU A 25 -7.22 4.43 4.05
N THR A 26 -6.20 5.22 3.77
CA THR A 26 -4.80 4.83 3.92
C THR A 26 -4.46 4.58 5.40
N ILE A 27 -4.93 5.45 6.29
CA ILE A 27 -4.75 5.28 7.75
C ILE A 27 -5.46 4.01 8.22
N SER A 28 -6.74 3.83 7.84
CA SER A 28 -7.51 2.63 8.20
C SER A 28 -6.83 1.36 7.72
N LEU A 29 -6.32 1.36 6.49
CA LEU A 29 -5.60 0.22 5.92
C LEU A 29 -4.30 -0.07 6.66
N SER A 30 -3.56 0.96 7.05
CA SER A 30 -2.33 0.82 7.83
C SER A 30 -2.59 0.14 9.17
N ILE A 31 -3.62 0.59 9.88
CA ILE A 31 -4.04 0.01 11.16
C ILE A 31 -4.47 -1.45 10.96
N SER A 32 -5.28 -1.74 9.92
CA SER A 32 -5.71 -3.10 9.61
C SER A 32 -4.53 -4.03 9.33
N LEU A 33 -3.58 -3.62 8.48
CA LEU A 33 -2.40 -4.42 8.14
C LEU A 33 -1.48 -4.62 9.34
N MET A 34 -1.35 -3.62 10.21
CA MET A 34 -0.59 -3.72 11.45
C MET A 34 -1.21 -4.74 12.41
N LEU A 35 -2.53 -4.64 12.67
CA LEU A 35 -3.25 -5.57 13.53
C LEU A 35 -3.14 -7.00 13.01
N ILE A 36 -3.34 -7.17 11.71
CA ILE A 36 -3.17 -8.42 10.99
C ILE A 36 -1.75 -8.95 11.29
N SER A 37 -0.70 -8.19 11.01
CA SER A 37 0.70 -8.63 11.22
C SER A 37 1.02 -9.05 12.65
N VAL A 38 0.51 -8.32 13.64
CA VAL A 38 0.67 -8.68 15.06
C VAL A 38 -0.08 -9.97 15.40
N LEU A 39 -1.33 -10.11 14.93
CA LEU A 39 -2.14 -11.32 15.11
C LEU A 39 -1.47 -12.56 14.53
N PHE A 40 -0.85 -12.44 13.35
CA PHE A 40 -0.13 -13.55 12.74
C PHE A 40 1.05 -14.01 13.58
N LEU A 41 1.88 -13.08 14.05
CA LEU A 41 3.03 -13.41 14.89
C LEU A 41 2.59 -14.02 16.23
N TYR A 42 1.46 -13.54 16.77
CA TYR A 42 0.85 -14.13 17.97
C TYR A 42 0.42 -15.58 17.73
N ILE A 43 -0.34 -15.86 16.67
CA ILE A 43 -0.76 -17.23 16.34
C ILE A 43 0.46 -18.13 16.05
N LEU A 44 1.47 -17.60 15.36
CA LEU A 44 2.70 -18.31 15.06
C LEU A 44 3.47 -18.68 16.34
N SER A 45 3.52 -17.78 17.33
CA SER A 45 4.15 -18.04 18.62
C SER A 45 3.48 -19.19 19.38
N LEU A 46 2.14 -19.22 19.39
CA LEU A 46 1.36 -20.30 20.03
C LEU A 46 1.64 -21.66 19.40
N LYS A 47 1.87 -21.70 18.08
CA LYS A 47 2.15 -22.95 17.37
C LYS A 47 3.60 -23.42 17.45
N THR A 48 4.55 -22.49 17.49
CA THR A 48 5.98 -22.81 17.55
C THR A 48 6.48 -23.01 18.98
N GLY A 49 5.69 -22.61 19.98
CA GLY A 49 6.13 -22.57 21.37
C GLY A 49 7.19 -21.49 21.63
N SER A 50 7.43 -20.61 20.64
CA SER A 50 8.35 -19.49 20.79
C SER A 50 7.74 -18.42 21.68
N SER A 51 8.57 -17.74 22.47
CA SER A 51 8.11 -16.59 23.25
C SER A 51 7.60 -15.50 22.33
N PHE A 52 6.38 -15.04 22.57
CA PHE A 52 5.84 -13.82 21.99
C PHE A 52 6.16 -12.65 22.91
N GLY A 53 6.75 -11.59 22.38
CA GLY A 53 7.06 -10.42 23.17
C GLY A 53 7.20 -9.16 22.34
N PHE A 54 7.94 -8.21 22.90
CA PHE A 54 8.10 -6.88 22.34
C PHE A 54 8.73 -6.91 20.93
N LYS A 55 9.61 -7.87 20.63
CA LYS A 55 10.30 -7.96 19.33
C LYS A 55 9.33 -8.31 18.21
N GLU A 56 8.42 -9.24 18.45
CA GLU A 56 7.40 -9.67 17.49
C GLU A 56 6.40 -8.55 17.26
N ILE A 57 5.96 -7.87 18.33
CA ILE A 57 5.08 -6.70 18.22
C ILE A 57 5.75 -5.59 17.40
N ALA A 58 6.99 -5.25 17.72
CA ALA A 58 7.76 -4.24 16.97
C ALA A 58 7.91 -4.63 15.49
N PHE A 59 8.19 -5.90 15.19
CA PHE A 59 8.27 -6.40 13.81
C PHE A 59 6.91 -6.30 13.09
N GLY A 60 5.80 -6.63 13.76
CA GLY A 60 4.44 -6.46 13.23
C GLY A 60 4.11 -5.00 12.90
N ILE A 61 4.51 -4.07 13.78
CA ILE A 61 4.34 -2.63 13.55
C ILE A 61 5.18 -2.16 12.35
N VAL A 62 6.46 -2.48 12.33
CA VAL A 62 7.37 -2.07 11.25
C VAL A 62 6.92 -2.64 9.91
N SER A 63 6.53 -3.92 9.86
CA SER A 63 6.02 -4.53 8.62
C SER A 63 4.74 -3.88 8.12
N GLY A 64 3.79 -3.55 9.00
CA GLY A 64 2.57 -2.81 8.65
C GLY A 64 2.86 -1.42 8.08
N ILE A 65 3.81 -0.69 8.69
CA ILE A 65 4.25 0.62 8.18
C ILE A 65 4.90 0.49 6.80
N VAL A 66 5.82 -0.45 6.62
CA VAL A 66 6.51 -0.66 5.33
C VAL A 66 5.52 -1.03 4.22
N MET A 67 4.57 -1.94 4.48
CA MET A 67 3.50 -2.27 3.55
C MET A 67 2.65 -1.05 3.18
N THR A 68 2.33 -0.22 4.17
CA THR A 68 1.53 0.99 3.95
C THR A 68 2.29 2.00 3.08
N LEU A 69 3.56 2.24 3.37
CA LEU A 69 4.42 3.11 2.57
C LEU A 69 4.55 2.62 1.14
N PHE A 70 4.68 1.31 0.95
CA PHE A 70 4.68 0.69 -0.39
C PHE A 70 3.37 0.98 -1.16
N LEU A 71 2.21 0.87 -0.51
CA LEU A 71 0.92 1.15 -1.13
C LEU A 71 0.69 2.65 -1.39
N ILE A 72 1.18 3.52 -0.51
CA ILE A 72 1.20 4.98 -0.73
C ILE A 72 2.07 5.30 -1.95
N TRP A 73 3.23 4.67 -2.07
CA TRP A 73 4.10 4.84 -3.22
C TRP A 73 3.43 4.35 -4.51
N ALA A 74 2.72 3.21 -4.48
CA ALA A 74 1.91 2.75 -5.60
C ALA A 74 0.79 3.74 -5.96
N LYS A 75 0.12 4.34 -4.97
CA LYS A 75 -0.87 5.42 -5.16
C LYS A 75 -0.24 6.62 -5.86
N PHE A 76 0.93 7.08 -5.40
CA PHE A 76 1.67 8.18 -6.01
C PHE A 76 2.07 7.88 -7.47
N LEU A 77 2.33 6.63 -7.81
CA LEU A 77 2.57 6.25 -9.21
C LEU A 77 1.28 6.21 -10.05
N MET A 78 0.15 5.83 -9.47
CA MET A 78 -1.16 5.86 -10.16
C MET A 78 -1.61 7.27 -10.52
N SER A 79 -1.26 8.21 -9.67
CA SER A 79 -1.41 9.66 -9.81
C SER A 79 -0.85 10.15 -11.15
N GLY A 80 0.40 9.80 -11.48
CA GLY A 80 1.02 10.15 -12.77
C GLY A 80 0.59 9.22 -13.91
N ASN A 81 0.58 7.91 -13.68
CA ASN A 81 0.12 6.91 -14.65
C ASN A 81 -0.63 5.77 -13.95
N LYS A 82 -1.95 5.82 -14.09
CA LYS A 82 -2.91 4.88 -13.50
C LYS A 82 -2.53 3.40 -13.72
N TYR A 83 -2.10 3.04 -14.93
CA TYR A 83 -1.73 1.66 -15.26
C TYR A 83 -0.41 1.26 -14.63
N LEU A 84 0.58 2.14 -14.67
CA LEU A 84 1.91 1.89 -14.09
C LEU A 84 1.81 1.65 -12.58
N GLY A 85 1.10 2.53 -11.86
CA GLY A 85 0.92 2.40 -10.41
C GLY A 85 0.14 1.14 -10.03
N ALA A 86 -0.88 0.76 -10.80
CA ALA A 86 -1.62 -0.48 -10.57
C ALA A 86 -0.77 -1.73 -10.80
N ILE A 87 0.00 -1.78 -11.89
CA ILE A 87 0.89 -2.90 -12.19
C ILE A 87 1.96 -3.02 -11.10
N ILE A 88 2.61 -1.93 -10.72
CA ILE A 88 3.64 -1.93 -9.67
C ILE A 88 3.04 -2.35 -8.32
N GLY A 89 1.87 -1.82 -7.95
CA GLY A 89 1.16 -2.23 -6.75
C GLY A 89 0.84 -3.72 -6.73
N PHE A 90 0.34 -4.26 -7.85
CA PHE A 90 -0.02 -5.67 -7.99
C PHE A 90 1.21 -6.58 -7.94
N VAL A 91 2.24 -6.28 -8.72
CA VAL A 91 3.51 -7.04 -8.78
C VAL A 91 4.20 -7.00 -7.42
N GLY A 92 4.28 -5.84 -6.76
CA GLY A 92 4.91 -5.75 -5.44
C GLY A 92 4.13 -6.47 -4.35
N THR A 93 2.78 -6.47 -4.40
CA THR A 93 1.95 -7.26 -3.49
C THR A 93 2.20 -8.76 -3.67
N ILE A 94 2.25 -9.25 -4.91
CA ILE A 94 2.55 -10.66 -5.21
C ILE A 94 3.97 -11.02 -4.78
N SER A 95 4.95 -10.16 -5.07
CA SER A 95 6.35 -10.39 -4.75
C SER A 95 6.58 -10.46 -3.25
N THR A 96 5.98 -9.53 -2.49
CA THR A 96 6.03 -9.54 -1.02
C THR A 96 5.34 -10.78 -0.47
N THR A 97 4.22 -11.17 -1.09
CA THR A 97 3.49 -12.38 -0.71
C THR A 97 4.36 -13.62 -0.87
N TYR A 98 4.91 -13.79 -2.06
CA TYR A 98 5.80 -14.89 -2.40
C TYR A 98 7.03 -14.96 -1.50
N ALA A 99 7.68 -13.82 -1.23
CA ALA A 99 8.87 -13.76 -0.37
C ALA A 99 8.57 -14.25 1.06
N LEU A 100 7.42 -13.84 1.61
CA LEU A 100 6.98 -14.26 2.94
C LEU A 100 6.58 -15.74 2.97
N THR A 101 5.84 -16.23 1.97
CA THR A 101 5.46 -17.65 1.90
C THR A 101 6.67 -18.57 1.74
N ARG A 102 7.71 -18.13 1.02
CA ARG A 102 8.96 -18.89 0.87
C ARG A 102 9.73 -19.03 2.19
N LYS A 103 9.66 -18.02 3.07
CA LYS A 103 10.35 -18.05 4.37
C LYS A 103 9.52 -18.75 5.45
N TYR A 104 8.22 -18.51 5.48
CA TYR A 104 7.30 -19.01 6.49
C TYR A 104 6.28 -19.96 5.83
N HIS A 105 6.57 -21.26 5.83
CA HIS A 105 5.65 -22.24 5.27
C HIS A 105 4.62 -22.69 6.31
N GLY A 106 3.34 -22.68 5.94
CA GLY A 106 2.28 -23.23 6.76
C GLY A 106 0.89 -22.66 6.43
N PRO A 107 -0.19 -23.36 6.82
CA PRO A 107 -1.57 -22.93 6.53
C PRO A 107 -1.89 -21.57 7.14
N TYR A 108 -1.34 -21.27 8.32
CA TYR A 108 -1.52 -19.97 8.98
C TYR A 108 -0.89 -18.82 8.21
N THR A 109 0.30 -19.02 7.65
CA THR A 109 0.93 -18.03 6.76
C THR A 109 0.09 -17.85 5.51
N THR A 110 -0.39 -18.94 4.89
CA THR A 110 -1.20 -18.82 3.67
C THR A 110 -2.49 -18.04 3.91
N ILE A 111 -3.23 -18.34 4.99
CA ILE A 111 -4.46 -17.60 5.36
C ILE A 111 -4.14 -16.12 5.59
N PHE A 112 -3.09 -15.86 6.37
CA PHE A 112 -2.66 -14.51 6.70
C PHE A 112 -2.33 -13.68 5.46
N MET A 113 -1.50 -14.24 4.59
CA MET A 113 -1.07 -13.59 3.36
C MET A 113 -2.23 -13.42 2.39
N SER A 114 -3.19 -14.35 2.36
CA SER A 114 -4.39 -14.22 1.53
C SER A 114 -5.25 -13.03 1.97
N ILE A 115 -5.45 -12.84 3.29
CA ILE A 115 -6.18 -11.70 3.83
C ILE A 115 -5.44 -10.38 3.54
N GLY A 116 -4.12 -10.35 3.78
CA GLY A 116 -3.30 -9.17 3.50
C GLY A 116 -3.30 -8.79 2.02
N ALA A 117 -3.15 -9.77 1.13
CA ALA A 117 -3.21 -9.57 -0.32
C ALA A 117 -4.58 -9.08 -0.76
N LEU A 118 -5.68 -9.64 -0.23
CA LEU A 118 -7.03 -9.18 -0.52
C LEU A 118 -7.24 -7.71 -0.14
N LEU A 119 -6.76 -7.29 1.04
CA LEU A 119 -6.83 -5.89 1.48
C LEU A 119 -6.00 -4.96 0.58
N ALA A 120 -4.77 -5.37 0.25
CA ALA A 120 -3.91 -4.60 -0.65
C ALA A 120 -4.52 -4.46 -2.05
N LEU A 121 -5.10 -5.54 -2.59
CA LEU A 121 -5.79 -5.53 -3.87
C LEU A 121 -7.04 -4.65 -3.85
N ALA A 122 -7.86 -4.76 -2.81
CA ALA A 122 -9.03 -3.90 -2.65
C ALA A 122 -8.63 -2.42 -2.63
N TYR A 123 -7.55 -2.07 -1.92
CA TYR A 123 -7.01 -0.72 -1.91
C TYR A 123 -6.56 -0.25 -3.30
N ILE A 124 -5.77 -1.07 -3.99
CA ILE A 124 -5.28 -0.78 -5.35
C ILE A 124 -6.46 -0.55 -6.31
N ILE A 125 -7.49 -1.40 -6.26
CA ILE A 125 -8.69 -1.27 -7.11
C ILE A 125 -9.44 0.03 -6.79
N ILE A 126 -9.66 0.33 -5.51
CA ILE A 126 -10.34 1.57 -5.09
C ILE A 126 -9.57 2.79 -5.59
N GLN A 127 -8.25 2.84 -5.38
CA GLN A 127 -7.44 3.96 -5.86
C GLN A 127 -7.40 4.04 -7.37
N TYR A 128 -7.28 2.90 -8.06
CA TYR A 128 -7.37 2.84 -9.52
C TYR A 128 -8.69 3.45 -10.02
N THR A 129 -9.83 3.18 -9.41
CA THR A 129 -11.11 3.79 -9.84
C THR A 129 -11.20 5.29 -9.62
N LYS A 130 -10.50 5.84 -8.63
CA LYS A 130 -10.51 7.28 -8.33
C LYS A 130 -9.72 8.12 -9.34
N TYR A 131 -8.63 7.56 -9.89
CA TYR A 131 -7.81 8.28 -10.85
C TYR A 131 -8.41 8.20 -12.26
N PRO A 132 -8.81 9.32 -12.89
CA PRO A 132 -9.21 9.30 -14.30
C PRO A 132 -8.02 8.91 -15.17
N SER A 133 -8.25 8.12 -16.21
CA SER A 133 -7.18 7.80 -17.17
C SER A 133 -6.80 9.08 -17.90
N ASN A 134 -5.60 9.60 -17.66
CA ASN A 134 -5.09 10.77 -18.38
C ASN A 134 -4.65 10.35 -19.79
N ASN A 135 -5.60 9.88 -20.59
CA ASN A 135 -5.40 9.46 -21.97
C ASN A 135 -5.60 10.68 -22.88
N LYS A 136 -4.81 11.74 -22.67
CA LYS A 136 -4.62 12.76 -23.69
C LYS A 136 -3.59 12.20 -24.65
N SER A 137 -4.05 11.65 -25.78
CA SER A 137 -3.17 11.34 -26.90
C SER A 137 -2.59 12.66 -27.41
N ASN A 138 -1.27 12.83 -27.27
CA ASN A 138 -0.53 13.75 -28.11
C ASN A 138 -0.41 13.18 -29.52
#